data_AF-A0A7K2YIH5-F1
#
_entry.id   AF-A0A7K2YIH5-F1
#
_cell.length_a   1.000
_cell.length_b   1.000
_cell.length_c   1.000
_cell.angle_alpha   90.00
_cell.angle_beta   90.00
_cell.angle_gamma   90.00
#
_symmetry.space_group_name_H-M   'P 1'
#
loop_
_entity.id
_entity.type
_entity.pdbx_description
1 polymer ?
#
loop_
_entity_poly.entity_id
_entity_poly.type
_entity_poly.pdbx_seq_one_letter_code
_entity_poly.pdbx_strand_id
1 'polypeptide(L)'
;MPKLSDVVTALERIYHPDWAESWDAVGLVCGDPEADVRSVMFAVDPTQAVADEALARGADLLVTHHPLFLRGVHSVAATGFKGRVVHSLITGGCALHVAHTNADSAAPGVSDALAAALGLTVTAPLDPSPADPQACRGIGRIGELATPETLGAFAARAA
;
A
#
# COMPACT_ATOMS: atom_id res chain seq x y z
N MET A 1 -0.72 -24.78 -1.05
CA MET A 1 -1.17 -23.39 -1.27
C MET A 1 0.04 -22.50 -1.03
N PRO A 2 0.14 -21.30 -1.65
CA PRO A 2 1.24 -20.41 -1.35
C PRO A 2 1.20 -20.03 0.13
N LYS A 3 2.38 -19.92 0.75
CA LYS A 3 2.52 -19.44 2.11
C LYS A 3 2.41 -17.92 2.14
N LEU A 4 2.04 -17.36 3.28
CA LEU A 4 2.03 -15.91 3.46
C LEU A 4 3.41 -15.30 3.15
N SER A 5 4.49 -15.98 3.53
CA SER A 5 5.87 -15.61 3.17
C SER A 5 6.11 -15.54 1.66
N ASP A 6 5.53 -16.46 0.89
CA ASP A 6 5.62 -16.44 -0.59
C ASP A 6 4.90 -15.21 -1.17
N VAL A 7 3.72 -14.89 -0.64
CA VAL A 7 2.93 -13.72 -1.08
C VAL A 7 3.62 -12.41 -0.70
N VAL A 8 4.15 -12.31 0.52
CA VAL A 8 4.93 -11.14 0.98
C VAL A 8 6.16 -10.95 0.10
N THR A 9 6.89 -12.03 -0.21
CA THR A 9 8.05 -11.97 -1.12
C THR A 9 7.65 -11.48 -2.52
N ALA A 10 6.46 -11.83 -3.00
CA ALA A 10 5.96 -11.34 -4.29
C ALA A 10 5.60 -9.84 -4.23
N LEU A 11 4.98 -9.38 -3.14
CA LEU A 11 4.67 -7.96 -2.91
C LEU A 11 5.95 -7.12 -2.79
N GLU A 12 6.93 -7.58 -2.02
CA GLU A 12 8.20 -6.87 -1.82
C GLU A 12 9.07 -6.82 -3.09
N ARG A 13 8.83 -7.71 -4.05
CA ARG A 13 9.49 -7.63 -5.37
C ARG A 13 9.03 -6.42 -6.17
N ILE A 14 7.76 -6.02 -6.02
CA ILE A 14 7.17 -4.89 -6.73
C ILE A 14 7.14 -3.61 -5.89
N TYR A 15 7.19 -3.72 -4.56
CA TYR A 15 7.22 -2.63 -3.60
C TYR A 15 8.28 -2.89 -2.53
N HIS A 16 9.56 -2.86 -2.92
CA HIS A 16 10.64 -3.22 -2.00
C HIS A 16 10.64 -2.33 -0.74
N PRO A 17 10.82 -2.87 0.47
CA PRO A 17 10.78 -2.09 1.71
C PRO A 17 11.76 -0.92 1.73
N ASP A 18 12.96 -1.10 1.18
CA ASP A 18 13.98 -0.02 1.09
C ASP A 18 13.59 1.16 0.21
N TRP A 19 12.47 1.08 -0.53
CA TRP A 19 11.95 2.21 -1.31
C TRP A 19 11.02 3.10 -0.49
N ALA A 20 10.68 2.70 0.73
CA ALA A 20 9.90 3.52 1.65
C ALA A 20 10.71 4.70 2.19
N GLU A 21 10.00 5.77 2.53
CA GLU A 21 10.58 6.92 3.23
C GLU A 21 11.14 6.53 4.60
N SER A 22 12.18 7.23 5.03
CA SER A 22 12.92 6.90 6.26
C SER A 22 12.10 6.93 7.56
N TRP A 23 10.95 7.62 7.55
CA TRP A 23 10.03 7.72 8.69
C TRP A 23 8.89 6.70 8.64
N ASP A 24 8.78 5.94 7.55
CA ASP A 24 7.64 5.09 7.26
C ASP A 24 7.77 3.69 7.86
N ALA A 25 6.65 2.97 7.94
CA ALA A 25 6.54 1.62 8.47
C ALA A 25 5.70 0.74 7.53
N VAL A 26 6.38 0.05 6.61
CA VAL A 26 5.80 -0.86 5.62
C VAL A 26 6.05 -2.33 5.98
N GLY A 27 5.42 -3.25 5.26
CA GLY A 27 5.63 -4.69 5.41
C GLY A 27 4.54 -5.42 6.18
N LEU A 28 4.84 -6.64 6.63
CA LEU A 28 3.90 -7.49 7.38
C LEU A 28 3.68 -6.93 8.81
N VAL A 29 2.43 -6.56 9.12
CA VAL A 29 2.04 -5.99 10.42
C VAL A 29 1.62 -7.07 11.40
N CYS A 30 0.80 -8.03 10.97
CA CYS A 30 0.40 -9.20 11.76
C CYS A 30 0.02 -10.37 10.87
N GLY A 31 0.18 -11.59 11.38
CA GLY A 31 -0.06 -12.84 10.64
C GLY A 31 1.06 -13.85 10.89
N ASP A 32 0.85 -15.09 10.47
CA ASP A 32 1.86 -16.15 10.51
C ASP A 32 2.42 -16.36 9.09
N PRO A 33 3.73 -16.13 8.84
CA PRO A 33 4.35 -16.38 7.55
C PRO A 33 4.14 -17.79 6.97
N GLU A 34 3.90 -18.79 7.81
CA GLU A 34 3.66 -20.18 7.40
C GLU A 34 2.18 -20.50 7.12
N ALA A 35 1.27 -19.55 7.33
CA ALA A 35 -0.15 -19.69 7.01
C ALA A 35 -0.36 -19.81 5.49
N ASP A 36 -1.32 -20.64 5.09
CA ASP A 36 -1.73 -20.74 3.69
C ASP A 36 -2.57 -19.53 3.28
N VAL A 37 -2.30 -18.95 2.11
CA VAL A 37 -3.07 -17.83 1.54
C VAL A 37 -3.80 -18.28 0.28
N ARG A 38 -5.11 -18.04 0.24
CA ARG A 38 -5.99 -18.35 -0.90
C ARG A 38 -6.68 -17.11 -1.44
N SER A 39 -6.96 -16.16 -0.57
CA SER A 39 -7.66 -14.91 -0.89
C SER A 39 -6.91 -13.71 -0.30
N VAL A 40 -6.77 -12.67 -1.13
CA VAL A 40 -6.14 -11.40 -0.74
C VAL A 40 -7.15 -10.28 -1.00
N MET A 41 -7.37 -9.42 -0.01
CA MET A 41 -8.18 -8.20 -0.12
C MET A 41 -7.26 -6.98 -0.09
N PHE A 42 -7.49 -6.01 -0.98
CA PHE A 42 -6.79 -4.73 -1.00
C PHE A 42 -7.70 -3.62 -0.46
N ALA A 43 -7.15 -2.70 0.34
CA ALA A 43 -7.86 -1.53 0.84
C ALA A 43 -6.91 -0.33 1.01
N VAL A 44 -7.46 0.87 1.20
CA VAL A 44 -6.64 2.06 1.50
C VAL A 44 -6.24 2.06 2.98
N ASP A 45 -7.22 1.98 3.88
CA ASP A 45 -7.03 2.11 5.33
C ASP A 45 -7.36 0.82 6.11
N PRO A 46 -6.53 0.42 7.09
CA PRO A 46 -6.81 -0.71 7.98
C PRO A 46 -7.77 -0.31 9.12
N THR A 47 -8.97 0.15 8.78
CA THR A 47 -10.01 0.47 9.78
C THR A 47 -10.69 -0.80 10.31
N GLN A 48 -11.42 -0.68 11.43
CA GLN A 48 -12.20 -1.81 11.94
C GLN A 48 -13.23 -2.32 10.92
N ALA A 49 -13.92 -1.41 10.21
CA ALA A 49 -14.89 -1.79 9.20
C ALA A 49 -14.26 -2.57 8.04
N VAL A 50 -13.06 -2.19 7.61
CA VAL A 50 -12.30 -2.91 6.57
C VAL A 50 -11.83 -4.27 7.07
N ALA A 51 -11.38 -4.37 8.32
CA ALA A 51 -11.03 -5.65 8.93
C ALA A 51 -12.25 -6.58 9.02
N ASP A 52 -13.39 -6.08 9.46
CA ASP A 52 -14.64 -6.85 9.55
C ASP A 52 -15.10 -7.31 8.15
N GLU A 53 -14.96 -6.47 7.12
CA GLU A 53 -15.25 -6.83 5.74
C GLU A 53 -14.30 -7.94 5.22
N ALA A 54 -13.00 -7.83 5.47
CA ALA A 54 -12.02 -8.84 5.08
C ALA A 54 -12.36 -10.20 5.69
N LEU A 55 -12.71 -10.23 6.97
CA LEU A 55 -13.13 -11.44 7.68
C LEU A 55 -14.46 -12.00 7.13
N ALA A 56 -15.45 -11.14 6.89
CA ALA A 56 -16.73 -11.56 6.32
C ALA A 56 -16.58 -12.16 4.91
N ARG A 57 -15.62 -11.68 4.13
CA ARG A 57 -15.28 -12.21 2.80
C ARG A 57 -14.34 -13.43 2.85
N GLY A 58 -13.86 -13.82 4.03
CA GLY A 58 -12.90 -14.92 4.20
C GLY A 58 -11.56 -14.63 3.54
N ALA A 59 -11.07 -13.39 3.63
CA ALA A 59 -9.71 -13.02 3.21
C ALA A 59 -8.68 -13.67 4.15
N ASP A 60 -7.65 -14.30 3.59
CA ASP A 60 -6.52 -14.81 4.38
C ASP A 60 -5.44 -13.72 4.56
N LEU A 61 -5.41 -12.70 3.69
CA LEU A 61 -4.53 -11.53 3.77
C LEU A 61 -5.26 -10.24 3.39
N LEU A 62 -5.15 -9.21 4.22
CA LEU A 62 -5.52 -7.83 3.93
C LEU A 62 -4.24 -7.03 3.62
N VAL A 63 -4.18 -6.42 2.43
CA VAL A 63 -3.12 -5.49 2.03
C VAL A 63 -3.67 -4.07 2.08
N THR A 64 -3.03 -3.18 2.85
CA THR A 64 -3.44 -1.78 2.94
C THR A 64 -2.36 -0.82 2.47
N HIS A 65 -2.79 0.35 1.99
CA HIS A 65 -1.86 1.42 1.66
C HIS A 65 -1.34 2.12 2.92
N HIS A 66 -2.23 2.58 3.80
CA HIS A 66 -1.82 3.28 5.01
C HIS A 66 -1.40 2.32 6.13
N PRO A 67 -0.33 2.63 6.88
CA PRO A 67 0.09 1.82 8.03
C PRO A 67 -0.90 1.90 9.20
N LEU A 68 -1.25 0.76 9.80
CA LEU A 68 -1.96 0.75 11.08
C LEU A 68 -1.10 1.36 12.20
N PHE A 69 0.21 1.08 12.16
CA PHE A 69 1.22 1.59 13.08
C PHE A 69 2.33 2.29 12.31
N LEU A 70 2.39 3.63 12.38
CA LEU A 70 3.50 4.43 11.85
C LEU A 70 4.75 4.42 12.75
N ARG A 71 4.63 3.92 13.98
CA ARG A 71 5.69 3.83 14.98
C ARG A 71 5.47 2.58 15.83
N GLY A 72 6.55 2.08 16.43
CA GLY A 72 6.47 0.96 17.37
C GLY A 72 5.48 1.22 18.52
N VAL A 73 4.79 0.17 18.96
CA VAL A 73 3.83 0.22 20.05
C VAL A 73 4.22 -0.73 21.17
N HIS A 74 3.87 -0.37 22.41
CA HIS A 74 4.12 -1.20 23.59
C HIS A 74 2.95 -2.12 23.96
N SER A 75 1.80 -1.98 23.28
CA SER A 75 0.60 -2.77 23.54
C SER A 75 -0.27 -2.86 22.30
N VAL A 76 -0.89 -4.02 22.12
CA VAL A 76 -1.91 -4.30 21.11
C VAL A 76 -3.24 -4.72 21.75
N ALA A 77 -3.44 -4.45 23.05
CA ALA A 77 -4.68 -4.80 23.73
C ALA A 77 -5.91 -4.21 23.02
N ALA A 78 -6.99 -4.99 22.95
CA ALA A 78 -8.27 -4.62 22.32
C ALA A 78 -9.05 -3.48 23.04
N THR A 79 -8.38 -2.70 23.88
CA THR A 79 -8.95 -1.52 24.55
C THR A 79 -8.95 -0.28 23.63
N GLY A 80 -8.04 -0.21 22.66
CA GLY A 80 -7.97 0.83 21.63
C GLY A 80 -8.31 0.33 20.22
N PHE A 81 -8.50 1.24 19.27
CA PHE A 81 -8.89 0.86 17.90
C PHE A 81 -7.85 -0.02 17.20
N LYS A 82 -6.56 0.35 17.29
CA LYS A 82 -5.48 -0.40 16.63
C LYS A 82 -5.37 -1.83 17.17
N GLY A 83 -5.47 -1.98 18.49
CA GLY A 83 -5.48 -3.28 19.14
C GLY A 83 -6.69 -4.12 18.73
N ARG A 84 -7.89 -3.52 18.64
CA ARG A 84 -9.09 -4.23 18.15
C ARG A 84 -8.91 -4.75 16.72
N VAL A 85 -8.39 -3.95 15.81
CA VAL A 85 -8.11 -4.38 14.42
C VAL A 85 -7.16 -5.59 14.40
N VAL A 86 -6.03 -5.51 15.12
CA VAL A 86 -5.06 -6.61 15.22
C VAL A 86 -5.72 -7.87 15.80
N HIS A 87 -6.47 -7.74 16.89
CA HIS A 87 -7.16 -8.87 17.53
C HIS A 87 -8.19 -9.51 16.61
N SER A 88 -9.02 -8.72 15.93
CA SER A 88 -10.01 -9.23 14.97
C SER A 88 -9.34 -10.01 13.85
N LEU A 89 -8.31 -9.44 13.22
CA LEU A 89 -7.60 -10.04 12.11
C LEU A 89 -6.91 -11.35 12.51
N ILE A 90 -6.12 -11.35 13.60
CA ILE A 90 -5.43 -12.55 14.09
C ILE A 90 -6.44 -13.65 14.46
N THR A 91 -7.50 -13.30 15.20
CA THR A 91 -8.50 -14.28 15.66
C THR A 91 -9.29 -14.87 14.48
N GLY A 92 -9.53 -14.06 13.44
CA GLY A 92 -10.20 -14.47 12.23
C GLY A 92 -9.30 -15.13 11.19
N GLY A 93 -7.99 -15.29 11.46
CA GLY A 93 -7.04 -15.93 10.56
C GLY A 93 -6.66 -15.10 9.32
N CYS A 94 -6.78 -13.77 9.39
CA CYS A 94 -6.40 -12.86 8.31
C CYS A 94 -5.12 -12.09 8.70
N ALA A 95 -4.12 -12.13 7.83
CA ALA A 95 -2.91 -11.32 7.97
C ALA A 95 -3.15 -9.86 7.54
N LEU A 96 -2.25 -8.96 7.93
CA LEU A 96 -2.21 -7.56 7.49
C LEU A 96 -0.81 -7.23 6.95
N HIS A 97 -0.72 -6.76 5.71
CA HIS A 97 0.49 -6.24 5.10
C HIS A 97 0.28 -4.81 4.62
N VAL A 98 1.31 -3.96 4.71
CA VAL A 98 1.26 -2.55 4.36
C VAL A 98 2.23 -2.23 3.24
N ALA A 99 1.74 -1.57 2.19
CA ALA A 99 2.55 -0.99 1.13
C ALA A 99 2.19 0.50 0.97
N HIS A 100 3.00 1.36 1.56
CA HIS A 100 2.75 2.80 1.71
C HIS A 100 3.65 3.59 0.76
N THR A 101 4.65 4.32 1.30
CA THR A 101 5.52 5.17 0.47
C THR A 101 6.40 4.36 -0.48
N ASN A 102 6.71 3.10 -0.17
CA ASN A 102 7.37 2.18 -1.12
C ASN A 102 6.52 1.93 -2.37
N ALA A 103 5.19 1.85 -2.23
CA ALA A 103 4.27 1.71 -3.35
C ALA A 103 4.05 3.03 -4.09
N ASP A 104 4.14 4.18 -3.42
CA ASP A 104 4.14 5.50 -4.07
C ASP A 104 5.40 5.74 -4.90
N SER A 105 6.54 5.27 -4.39
CA SER A 105 7.87 5.42 -4.98
C SER A 105 8.12 4.47 -6.16
N ALA A 106 7.55 3.26 -6.10
CA ALA A 106 7.71 2.22 -7.11
C ALA A 106 7.33 2.68 -8.53
N ALA A 107 7.95 2.07 -9.54
CA ALA A 107 7.69 2.34 -10.95
C ALA A 107 7.49 1.00 -11.71
N PRO A 108 6.26 0.60 -12.06
CA PRO A 108 5.01 1.32 -11.80
C PRO A 108 4.54 1.20 -10.33
N GLY A 109 3.94 2.27 -9.80
CA GLY A 109 3.39 2.35 -8.45
C GLY A 109 2.07 3.14 -8.38
N VAL A 110 1.67 3.53 -7.16
CA VAL A 110 0.41 4.27 -6.90
C VAL A 110 0.38 5.60 -7.67
N SER A 111 1.49 6.34 -7.70
CA SER A 111 1.59 7.60 -8.42
C SER A 111 1.47 7.43 -9.94
N ASP A 112 1.97 6.30 -10.49
CA ASP A 112 1.79 5.97 -11.92
C ASP A 112 0.34 5.62 -12.24
N ALA A 113 -0.35 4.90 -11.34
CA ALA A 113 -1.77 4.61 -11.50
C ALA A 113 -2.62 5.88 -11.50
N LEU A 114 -2.31 6.84 -10.61
CA LEU A 114 -2.95 8.17 -10.61
C LEU A 114 -2.67 8.93 -11.92
N ALA A 115 -1.42 8.96 -12.37
CA ALA A 115 -1.06 9.61 -13.63
C ALA A 115 -1.83 9.01 -14.82
N ALA A 116 -1.93 7.67 -14.89
CA ALA A 116 -2.70 6.98 -15.90
C ALA A 116 -4.20 7.32 -15.84
N ALA A 117 -4.80 7.34 -14.64
CA ALA A 117 -6.20 7.73 -14.45
C ALA A 117 -6.48 9.17 -14.92
N LEU A 118 -5.50 10.06 -14.78
CA LEU A 118 -5.56 11.45 -15.24
C LEU A 118 -5.16 11.63 -16.72
N GLY A 119 -4.80 10.55 -17.44
CA GLY A 119 -4.36 10.61 -18.83
C GLY A 119 -3.02 11.32 -19.03
N LEU A 120 -2.16 11.29 -18.02
CA LEU A 120 -0.82 11.87 -18.06
C LEU A 120 0.17 10.85 -18.61
N THR A 121 1.04 11.30 -19.52
CA THR A 121 2.26 10.57 -19.86
C THR A 121 3.33 10.97 -18.86
N VAL A 122 3.74 10.03 -18.00
CA VAL A 122 4.79 10.26 -17.00
C VAL A 122 6.12 10.54 -17.70
N THR A 123 6.80 11.60 -17.29
CA THR A 123 8.12 12.00 -17.81
C THR A 123 9.23 11.81 -16.79
N ALA A 124 8.93 11.94 -15.49
CA ALA A 124 9.87 11.74 -14.38
C ALA A 124 9.14 11.60 -13.03
N PRO A 125 9.79 11.05 -11.98
CA PRO A 125 9.34 11.25 -10.61
C PRO A 125 9.44 12.73 -10.20
N LEU A 126 8.56 13.18 -9.31
CA LEU A 126 8.58 14.55 -8.79
C LEU A 126 9.75 14.76 -7.82
N ASP A 127 9.96 13.80 -6.92
CA ASP A 127 11.12 13.72 -6.03
C ASP A 127 11.86 12.39 -6.28
N PRO A 128 12.88 12.39 -7.16
CA PRO A 128 13.58 11.16 -7.57
C PRO A 128 14.33 10.50 -6.42
N SER A 129 14.26 9.16 -6.34
CA SER A 129 15.06 8.42 -5.36
C SER A 129 16.55 8.48 -5.72
N PRO A 130 17.44 8.92 -4.81
CA PRO A 130 18.88 8.95 -5.06
C PRO A 130 19.48 7.55 -5.17
N ALA A 131 18.78 6.53 -4.68
CA ALA A 131 19.18 5.12 -4.74
C ALA A 131 18.77 4.44 -6.05
N ASP A 132 18.12 5.14 -6.99
CA ASP A 132 17.72 4.61 -8.28
C ASP A 132 18.49 5.25 -9.44
N PRO A 133 19.53 4.60 -9.98
CA PRO A 133 20.34 5.15 -11.06
C PRO A 133 19.56 5.44 -12.35
N GLN A 134 18.41 4.79 -12.54
CA GLN A 134 17.53 4.98 -13.69
C GLN A 134 16.58 6.17 -13.52
N ALA A 135 16.53 6.77 -12.31
CA ALA A 135 15.65 7.87 -11.95
C ALA A 135 14.17 7.62 -12.33
N CYS A 136 13.72 6.37 -12.26
CA CYS A 136 12.34 6.00 -12.55
C CYS A 136 11.50 5.90 -11.26
N ARG A 137 12.13 5.61 -10.12
CA ARG A 137 11.50 5.59 -8.79
C ARG A 137 11.64 6.92 -8.05
N GLY A 138 10.71 7.20 -7.16
CA GLY A 138 10.65 8.43 -6.36
C GLY A 138 9.22 8.85 -6.04
N ILE A 139 9.04 9.78 -5.11
CA ILE A 139 7.71 10.24 -4.69
C ILE A 139 7.09 11.14 -5.76
N GLY A 140 5.82 10.89 -6.05
CA GLY A 140 5.04 11.65 -7.02
C GLY A 140 5.49 11.49 -8.47
N ARG A 141 4.72 12.05 -9.40
CA ARG A 141 5.04 12.04 -10.84
C ARG A 141 4.88 13.42 -11.45
N ILE A 142 5.77 13.73 -12.38
CA ILE A 142 5.62 14.79 -13.36
C ILE A 142 5.17 14.12 -14.67
N GLY A 143 4.20 14.71 -15.34
CA GLY A 143 3.71 14.18 -16.60
C GLY A 143 3.06 15.25 -17.46
N GLU A 144 2.88 14.89 -18.73
CA GLU A 144 2.32 15.77 -19.76
C GLU A 144 0.95 15.25 -20.21
N LEU A 145 0.02 16.18 -20.42
CA LEU A 145 -1.24 15.90 -21.09
C LEU A 145 -0.99 15.77 -22.59
N ALA A 146 -1.71 14.86 -23.24
CA ALA A 146 -1.64 14.70 -24.70
C ALA A 146 -2.08 15.98 -25.46
N THR A 147 -2.92 16.81 -24.84
CA THR A 147 -3.33 18.11 -25.38
C THR A 147 -3.42 19.12 -24.24
N PRO A 148 -2.80 20.32 -24.37
CA PRO A 148 -2.94 21.37 -23.36
C PRO A 148 -4.40 21.74 -23.13
N GLU A 149 -4.82 21.82 -21.87
CA GLU A 149 -6.14 22.27 -21.47
C GLU A 149 -6.06 23.33 -20.36
N THR A 150 -7.14 24.08 -20.17
CA THR A 150 -7.21 25.05 -19.06
C THR A 150 -7.28 24.33 -17.72
N LEU A 151 -6.80 24.97 -16.65
CA LEU A 151 -6.88 24.42 -15.29
C LEU A 151 -8.31 24.00 -14.90
N GLY A 152 -9.33 24.79 -15.30
CA GLY A 152 -10.72 24.49 -14.99
C GLY A 152 -11.23 23.22 -15.68
N ALA A 153 -10.83 22.98 -16.94
CA ALA A 153 -11.18 21.77 -17.67
C ALA A 153 -10.51 20.53 -17.05
N PHE A 154 -9.21 20.63 -16.73
CA PHE A 154 -8.49 19.57 -16.03
C PHE A 154 -9.13 19.23 -14.69
N ALA A 155 -9.41 20.25 -13.86
CA ALA A 155 -10.02 20.07 -12.55
C ALA A 155 -11.40 19.42 -12.63
N ALA A 156 -12.24 19.81 -13.61
CA ALA A 156 -13.56 19.21 -13.79
C ALA A 156 -13.49 17.73 -14.23
N ARG A 157 -12.43 17.35 -14.95
CA ARG A 157 -12.19 15.97 -15.39
C ARG A 157 -11.60 15.09 -14.29
N ALA A 158 -10.82 15.67 -13.37
CA ALA A 158 -10.17 14.97 -12.28
C ALA A 158 -11.06 14.78 -11.02
N ALA A 159 -12.18 15.49 -10.93
CA ALA A 159 -13.14 15.43 -9.82
C ALA A 159 -14.04 14.19 -9.90
#